data_AF-A0A7J9HL15-F1
#
_entry.id   AF-A0A7J9HL15-F1
#
_cell.length_a   1.000
_cell.length_b   1.000
_cell.length_c   1.000
_cell.angle_alpha   90.00
_cell.angle_beta   90.00
_cell.angle_gamma   90.00
#
_symmetry.space_group_name_H-M   'P 1'
#
loop_
_entity.id
_entity.type
_entity.pdbx_description
1 polymer ?
#
loop_
_entity_poly.entity_id
_entity_poly.type
_entity_poly.pdbx_seq_one_letter_code
_entity_poly.pdbx_strand_id
1 'polypeptide(L)'
;MLPKLVVEKVWKKPGQGVVKINFNTTANGRKMSFGLVARDHDGFVLGGRAGVMDKNVKAEWAELHALEESISFAWTKNWLKLKFESDCVSLVNRLNRTKANFSTMGHR
;
A
#
# COMPACT_ATOMS: atom_id res chain seq x y z
N MET A 1 7.11 2.68 35.42
CA MET A 1 6.96 2.87 33.96
C MET A 1 5.50 2.59 33.64
N LEU A 2 4.71 3.60 33.24
CA LEU A 2 3.29 3.38 32.90
C LEU A 2 3.22 2.62 31.57
N PRO A 3 2.35 1.60 31.44
CA PRO A 3 2.17 0.91 30.16
C PRO A 3 1.72 1.91 29.11
N LYS A 4 2.36 1.90 27.94
CA LYS A 4 1.88 2.64 26.77
C LYS A 4 0.46 2.16 26.49
N LEU A 5 -0.51 3.06 26.59
CA LEU A 5 -1.86 2.84 26.11
C LEU A 5 -1.77 2.30 24.69
N VAL A 6 -2.21 1.06 24.49
CA VAL A 6 -2.39 0.48 23.16
C VAL A 6 -3.57 1.21 22.56
N VAL A 7 -3.28 2.31 21.87
CA VAL A 7 -4.29 2.98 21.05
C VAL A 7 -4.56 2.03 19.91
N GLU A 8 -5.69 1.34 19.95
CA GLU A 8 -6.21 0.60 18.80
C GLU A 8 -6.31 1.60 17.63
N LYS A 9 -5.41 1.46 16.66
CA LYS A 9 -5.49 2.22 15.42
C LYS A 9 -6.58 1.58 14.57
N VAL A 10 -7.82 1.97 14.85
CA VAL A 10 -8.96 1.62 14.00
C VAL A 10 -8.75 2.24 12.62
N TRP A 11 -9.05 1.47 11.57
CA TRP A 11 -9.02 1.97 10.20
C TRP A 11 -9.90 3.22 10.07
N LYS A 12 -9.37 4.27 9.46
CA LYS A 12 -10.08 5.54 9.27
C LYS A 12 -10.58 5.68 7.83
N LYS A 13 -11.86 5.99 7.67
CA LYS A 13 -12.45 6.33 6.36
C LYS A 13 -11.68 7.50 5.70
N PRO A 14 -11.52 7.52 4.36
CA PRO A 14 -10.96 8.67 3.67
C PRO A 14 -11.97 9.83 3.61
N GLY A 15 -11.52 11.00 3.16
CA GLY A 15 -12.40 12.14 2.92
C GLY A 15 -13.37 11.90 1.76
N GLN A 16 -14.43 12.71 1.66
CA GLN A 16 -15.45 12.58 0.62
C GLN A 16 -14.84 12.59 -0.79
N GLY A 17 -15.31 11.68 -1.64
CA GLY A 17 -14.83 11.53 -3.02
C GLY A 17 -13.40 10.99 -3.16
N VAL A 18 -12.78 10.50 -2.06
CA VAL A 18 -11.47 9.86 -2.07
C VAL A 18 -11.66 8.35 -1.91
N VAL A 19 -10.96 7.58 -2.74
CA VAL A 19 -10.85 6.12 -2.58
C VAL A 19 -9.57 5.82 -1.80
N LYS A 20 -9.69 5.11 -0.68
CA LYS A 20 -8.54 4.58 0.06
C LYS A 20 -8.21 3.18 -0.46
N ILE A 21 -6.96 2.95 -0.81
CA ILE A 21 -6.44 1.63 -1.19
C ILE A 21 -5.45 1.17 -0.13
N ASN A 22 -5.85 0.14 0.62
CA ASN A 22 -4.97 -0.60 1.50
C ASN A 22 -4.29 -1.71 0.71
N PHE A 23 -2.97 -1.82 0.80
CA PHE A 23 -2.22 -2.88 0.12
C PHE A 23 -1.19 -3.49 1.05
N ASN A 24 -0.83 -4.75 0.78
CA ASN A 24 0.19 -5.48 1.51
C ASN A 24 0.76 -6.61 0.63
N THR A 25 1.90 -7.12 1.06
CA THR A 25 2.56 -8.29 0.50
C THR A 25 2.88 -9.34 1.55
N THR A 26 3.06 -10.56 1.06
CA THR A 26 3.63 -11.64 1.85
C THR A 26 4.61 -12.40 0.98
N ALA A 27 5.67 -12.93 1.58
CA ALA A 27 6.68 -13.71 0.90
C ALA A 27 6.85 -15.07 1.59
N ASN A 28 6.90 -16.13 0.80
CA ASN A 28 7.20 -17.47 1.25
C ASN A 28 8.20 -18.12 0.28
N GLY A 29 9.46 -18.26 0.73
CA GLY A 29 10.54 -18.77 -0.09
C GLY A 29 10.79 -17.92 -1.34
N ARG A 30 10.57 -18.49 -2.52
CA ARG A 30 10.72 -17.81 -3.82
C ARG A 30 9.43 -17.23 -4.38
N LYS A 31 8.34 -17.29 -3.61
CA LYS A 31 7.05 -16.74 -4.00
C LYS A 31 6.75 -15.49 -3.19
N MET A 32 6.35 -14.44 -3.87
CA MET A 32 5.73 -13.28 -3.26
C MET A 32 4.27 -13.22 -3.70
N SER A 33 3.39 -12.84 -2.78
CA SER A 33 1.99 -12.55 -3.08
C SER A 33 1.69 -11.13 -2.65
N PHE A 34 0.74 -10.51 -3.33
CA PHE A 34 0.24 -9.19 -2.99
C PHE A 34 -1.28 -9.21 -2.91
N GLY A 35 -1.82 -8.27 -2.15
CA GLY A 35 -3.25 -8.02 -2.07
C GLY A 35 -3.53 -6.54 -1.85
N LEU A 36 -4.63 -6.07 -2.43
CA LEU A 36 -5.15 -4.73 -2.22
C LEU A 36 -6.66 -4.73 -2.06
N VAL A 37 -7.16 -3.80 -1.26
CA VAL A 37 -8.59 -3.52 -1.06
C VAL A 37 -8.82 -2.02 -1.19
N ALA A 38 -9.74 -1.65 -2.08
CA ALA A 38 -10.17 -0.28 -2.30
C ALA A 38 -11.51 -0.01 -1.60
N ARG A 39 -11.58 1.06 -0.82
CA ARG A 39 -12.79 1.50 -0.11
C ARG A 39 -13.06 2.98 -0.34
N ASP A 40 -14.33 3.35 -0.41
CA ASP A 40 -14.75 4.75 -0.48
C ASP A 40 -14.80 5.42 0.90
N HIS A 41 -15.28 6.67 0.90
CA HIS A 41 -15.48 7.51 2.07
C HIS A 41 -16.58 7.02 3.03
N ASP A 42 -17.50 6.17 2.57
CA ASP A 42 -18.48 5.50 3.43
C ASP A 42 -17.94 4.19 4.00
N GLY A 43 -16.76 3.76 3.54
CA GLY A 43 -16.13 2.50 3.91
C GLY A 43 -16.61 1.31 3.09
N PHE A 44 -17.40 1.55 2.04
CA PHE A 44 -17.87 0.51 1.14
C PHE A 44 -16.71 -0.01 0.30
N VAL A 45 -16.66 -1.34 0.11
CA VAL A 45 -15.60 -1.98 -0.69
C VAL A 45 -15.94 -1.85 -2.17
N LEU A 46 -15.14 -1.06 -2.89
CA LEU A 46 -15.28 -0.86 -4.33
C LEU A 46 -14.61 -1.96 -5.15
N GLY A 47 -13.70 -2.70 -4.54
CA GLY A 47 -13.04 -3.85 -5.16
C GLY A 47 -11.68 -4.17 -4.54
N GLY A 48 -11.00 -5.14 -5.14
CA GLY A 48 -9.66 -5.53 -4.76
C GLY A 48 -8.97 -6.28 -5.89
N ARG A 49 -7.67 -6.51 -5.72
CA ARG A 49 -6.83 -7.32 -6.61
C ARG A 49 -5.84 -8.08 -5.74
N ALA A 50 -5.54 -9.30 -6.13
CA ALA A 50 -4.49 -10.10 -5.53
C ALA A 50 -3.74 -10.86 -6.63
N GLY A 51 -2.49 -11.22 -6.36
CA GLY A 51 -1.67 -11.97 -7.30
C GLY A 51 -0.47 -12.60 -6.62
N VAL A 52 0.17 -13.51 -7.35
CA VAL A 52 1.36 -14.25 -6.91
C VAL A 52 2.41 -14.15 -8.00
N MET A 53 3.68 -14.03 -7.60
CA MET A 53 4.82 -14.02 -8.49
C MET A 53 5.94 -14.91 -7.94
N ASP A 54 6.64 -15.59 -8.84
CA ASP A 54 7.89 -16.30 -8.53
C ASP A 54 9.06 -15.31 -8.48
N LYS A 55 9.11 -14.51 -7.41
CA LYS A 55 10.17 -13.55 -7.12
C LYS A 55 10.62 -13.68 -5.67
N ASN A 56 11.93 -13.62 -5.47
CA ASN A 56 12.54 -13.47 -4.15
C ASN A 56 13.06 -12.03 -4.03
N VAL A 57 12.30 -11.17 -3.36
CA VAL A 57 12.65 -9.75 -3.17
C VAL A 57 12.56 -9.38 -1.71
N LYS A 58 13.31 -8.34 -1.31
CA LYS A 58 13.21 -7.79 0.06
C LYS A 58 11.81 -7.21 0.28
N ALA A 59 11.33 -7.21 1.52
CA ALA A 59 9.99 -6.74 1.89
C ALA A 59 9.64 -5.36 1.32
N GLU A 60 10.54 -4.38 1.39
CA GLU A 60 10.31 -3.03 0.85
C GLU A 60 10.06 -3.03 -0.68
N TRP A 61 10.74 -3.91 -1.42
CA TRP A 61 10.54 -4.06 -2.87
C TRP A 61 9.27 -4.84 -3.19
N ALA A 62 8.89 -5.81 -2.35
CA ALA A 62 7.62 -6.49 -2.47
C ALA A 62 6.47 -5.49 -2.31
N GLU A 63 6.52 -4.69 -1.25
CA GLU A 63 5.54 -3.64 -0.94
C GLU A 63 5.44 -2.59 -2.05
N LEU A 64 6.58 -2.14 -2.60
CA LEU A 64 6.55 -1.25 -3.76
C LEU A 64 5.82 -1.88 -4.94
N HIS A 65 6.00 -3.18 -5.18
CA HIS A 65 5.29 -3.87 -6.24
C HIS A 65 3.77 -3.95 -5.99
N ALA A 66 3.33 -4.18 -4.74
CA ALA A 66 1.92 -4.10 -4.40
C ALA A 66 1.34 -2.69 -4.58
N LEU A 67 2.14 -1.64 -4.35
CA LEU A 67 1.76 -0.26 -4.67
C LEU A 67 1.62 -0.05 -6.18
N GLU A 68 2.56 -0.54 -7.00
CA GLU A 68 2.48 -0.49 -8.47
C GLU A 68 1.18 -1.15 -8.98
N GLU A 69 0.85 -2.34 -8.45
CA GLU A 69 -0.39 -3.05 -8.76
C GLU A 69 -1.65 -2.29 -8.29
N SER A 70 -1.56 -1.59 -7.16
CA SER A 70 -2.62 -0.72 -6.64
C SER A 70 -2.88 0.49 -7.53
N ILE A 71 -1.83 1.12 -8.05
CA ILE A 71 -1.92 2.23 -8.99
C ILE A 71 -2.53 1.75 -10.32
N SER A 72 -2.02 0.63 -10.85
CA SER A 72 -2.56 0.00 -12.05
C SER A 72 -4.05 -0.33 -11.90
N PHE A 73 -4.44 -0.93 -10.78
CA PHE A 73 -5.85 -1.19 -10.48
C PHE A 73 -6.69 0.09 -10.45
N ALA A 74 -6.23 1.14 -9.77
CA ALA A 74 -6.94 2.41 -9.72
C ALA A 74 -7.12 3.06 -11.10
N TRP A 75 -6.12 2.96 -11.98
CA TRP A 75 -6.23 3.42 -13.37
C TRP A 75 -7.28 2.65 -14.15
N THR A 76 -7.36 1.32 -14.02
CA THR A 76 -8.42 0.54 -14.69
C THR A 76 -9.84 0.90 -14.22
N LYS A 77 -9.96 1.61 -13.09
CA LYS A 77 -11.23 2.06 -12.51
C LYS A 77 -11.49 3.56 -12.73
N ASN A 78 -10.59 4.29 -13.39
CA ASN A 78 -10.66 5.73 -13.58
C ASN A 78 -10.83 6.53 -12.27
N TRP A 79 -10.22 6.07 -11.18
CA TRP A 79 -10.26 6.78 -9.90
C TRP A 79 -9.21 7.89 -9.84
N LEU A 80 -9.63 9.11 -9.53
CA LEU A 80 -8.79 10.31 -9.60
C LEU A 80 -8.21 10.74 -8.25
N LYS A 81 -8.95 10.55 -7.16
CA LYS A 81 -8.55 10.97 -5.81
C LYS A 81 -8.29 9.73 -4.96
N LEU A 82 -7.02 9.47 -4.70
CA LEU A 82 -6.56 8.23 -4.07
C LEU A 82 -5.82 8.53 -2.77
N LYS A 83 -5.96 7.63 -1.80
CA LYS A 83 -5.12 7.56 -0.60
C LYS A 83 -4.61 6.14 -0.44
N PHE A 84 -3.30 5.96 -0.49
CA PHE A 84 -2.67 4.66 -0.29
C PHE A 84 -2.28 4.46 1.18
N GLU A 85 -2.41 3.24 1.68
CA GLU A 85 -2.07 2.86 3.05
C GLU A 85 -1.39 1.49 3.07
N SER A 86 -0.20 1.42 3.66
CA SER A 86 0.61 0.21 3.85
C SER A 86 1.24 0.24 5.25
N ASP A 87 1.51 -0.93 5.81
CA ASP A 87 2.22 -1.12 7.07
C ASP A 87 3.75 -1.03 6.92
N CYS A 88 4.25 -0.91 5.69
CA CYS A 88 5.66 -0.79 5.37
C CYS A 88 6.20 0.62 5.64
N VAL A 89 6.62 0.87 6.88
CA VAL A 89 7.13 2.18 7.32
C VAL A 89 8.30 2.70 6.46
N SER A 90 9.19 1.81 5.98
CA SER A 90 10.31 2.20 5.12
C SER A 90 9.83 2.74 3.77
N LEU A 91 8.89 2.06 3.13
CA LEU A 91 8.28 2.50 1.88
C LEU A 91 7.52 3.82 2.07
N VAL A 92 6.63 3.89 3.07
CA VAL A 92 5.82 5.09 3.36
C VAL A 92 6.71 6.31 3.61
N ASN A 93 7.75 6.16 4.42
CA ASN A 93 8.69 7.25 4.70
C ASN A 93 9.48 7.66 3.45
N ARG A 94 9.80 6.72 2.56
CA ARG A 94 10.54 7.00 1.33
C ARG A 94 9.70 7.78 0.32
N LEU A 95 8.43 7.40 0.14
CA LEU A 95 7.50 8.05 -0.80
C LEU A 95 7.07 9.45 -0.34
N ASN A 96 6.96 9.67 0.98
CA ASN A 96 6.57 10.97 1.54
C ASN A 96 7.74 11.95 1.73
N ARG A 97 8.96 11.58 1.33
CA ARG A 97 10.10 12.51 1.37
C ARG A 97 9.99 13.53 0.24
N THR A 98 10.29 14.79 0.54
CA THR A 98 10.34 15.88 -0.43
C THR A 98 11.67 15.97 -1.17
N LYS A 99 12.73 15.35 -0.64
CA LYS A 99 14.06 15.32 -1.28
C LYS A 99 14.15 14.16 -2.26
N ALA A 100 14.84 14.39 -3.38
CA ALA A 100 15.14 13.35 -4.36
C ALA A 100 15.80 12.14 -3.70
N ASN A 101 15.37 10.94 -4.12
CA ASN A 101 15.89 9.67 -3.62
C ASN A 101 16.76 9.02 -4.70
N PHE A 102 18.08 9.03 -4.52
CA PHE A 102 19.05 8.46 -5.47
C PHE A 102 19.39 6.98 -5.19
N SER A 103 18.64 6.30 -4.32
CA SER A 103 18.78 4.84 -4.17
C SER A 103 18.28 4.12 -5.41
N THR A 104 18.64 2.84 -5.56
CA THR A 104 18.19 1.98 -6.67
C THR A 104 16.66 1.96 -6.84
N MET A 105 15.89 2.15 -5.76
CA MET A 105 14.44 2.26 -5.81
C MET A 105 13.94 3.60 -6.38
N GLY A 106 14.65 4.70 -6.10
CA GLY A 106 14.24 6.02 -6.58
C GLY A 106 14.78 6.40 -7.96
N HIS A 107 15.76 5.66 -8.49
CA HIS A 107 16.25 5.83 -9.86
C HIS A 107 15.39 5.12 -10.92
N ARG A 108 14.44 4.30 -10.49
CA ARG A 108 13.66 3.40 -11.35
C ARG A 108 12.62 4.15 -12.19
#